data_AF-A0A7J7PNM9-F1
#
_entry.id   AF-A0A7J7PNM9-F1
#
_cell.length_a   1.000
_cell.length_b   1.000
_cell.length_c   1.000
_cell.angle_alpha   90.00
_cell.angle_beta   90.00
_cell.angle_gamma   90.00
#
_symmetry.space_group_name_H-M   'P 1'
#
loop_
_entity.id
_entity.type
_entity.pdbx_description
1 polymer ?
#
loop_
_entity_poly.entity_id
_entity_poly.type
_entity_poly.pdbx_seq_one_letter_code
_entity_poly.pdbx_strand_id
1 'polypeptide(L)'
;MHSVEHRQQQQHPAAVYVEPPDGGQWRRAQLQLGNVHNFQQLLRQLQGEFPHLLPDRDMLRIKVVYQDCDGDWVMALPDQRWRAFVEVARKVLVCHTP
;
A
#
# COMPACT_ATOMS: atom_id res chain seq x y z
N MET A 1 13.11 -8.27 -37.79
CA MET A 1 12.33 -7.24 -37.10
C MET A 1 11.63 -7.91 -35.92
N HIS A 2 12.26 -7.93 -34.74
CA HIS A 2 11.66 -8.52 -33.54
C HIS A 2 11.07 -7.38 -32.72
N SER A 3 9.76 -7.23 -32.77
CA SER A 3 9.02 -6.38 -31.85
C SER A 3 9.10 -7.05 -30.48
N VAL A 4 10.09 -6.65 -29.68
CA VAL A 4 10.04 -6.84 -28.23
C VAL A 4 8.87 -6.00 -27.75
N GLU A 5 7.71 -6.64 -27.61
CA GLU A 5 6.62 -6.13 -26.79
C GLU A 5 7.20 -5.89 -25.40
N HIS A 6 7.62 -4.65 -25.16
CA HIS A 6 7.69 -4.11 -23.81
C HIS A 6 6.29 -4.25 -23.26
N ARG A 7 6.03 -5.39 -22.61
CA ARG A 7 4.93 -5.58 -21.68
C ARG A 7 5.24 -4.62 -20.54
N GLN A 8 4.99 -3.33 -20.79
CA GLN A 8 4.72 -2.34 -19.76
C GLN A 8 3.63 -3.01 -18.95
N GLN A 9 4.04 -3.69 -17.88
CA GLN A 9 3.14 -4.00 -16.78
C GLN A 9 2.54 -2.64 -16.49
N GLN A 10 1.32 -2.42 -16.95
CA GLN A 10 0.57 -1.23 -16.61
C GLN A 10 0.40 -1.37 -15.11
N GLN A 11 1.33 -0.78 -14.37
CA GLN A 11 1.30 -0.72 -12.93
C GLN A 11 0.15 0.23 -12.63
N HIS A 12 -1.05 -0.36 -12.58
CA HIS A 12 -2.25 0.39 -12.27
C HIS A 12 -2.06 1.00 -10.87
N PRO A 13 -2.39 2.28 -10.69
CA PRO A 13 -2.31 2.87 -9.37
C PRO A 13 -3.21 2.06 -8.42
N ALA A 14 -2.63 1.59 -7.31
CA ALA A 14 -3.41 0.92 -6.29
C ALA A 14 -4.15 1.98 -5.47
N ALA A 15 -5.41 1.70 -5.15
CA ALA A 15 -6.14 2.51 -4.20
C ALA A 15 -5.67 2.15 -2.78
N VAL A 16 -5.06 3.12 -2.11
CA VAL A 16 -4.56 2.97 -0.74
C VAL A 16 -5.47 3.74 0.20
N TYR A 17 -5.97 3.07 1.22
CA TYR A 17 -6.88 3.62 2.21
C TYR A 17 -6.18 3.65 3.56
N VAL A 18 -6.27 4.78 4.25
CA VAL A 18 -5.67 4.99 5.56
C VAL A 18 -6.78 5.19 6.58
N GLU A 19 -6.78 4.35 7.60
CA GLU A 19 -7.66 4.43 8.75
C GLU A 19 -7.22 5.59 9.66
N PRO A 20 -8.13 6.47 10.10
CA PRO A 20 -7.80 7.46 11.11
C PRO A 20 -7.66 6.81 12.48
N PRO A 21 -6.69 7.21 13.31
CA PRO A 21 -6.50 6.64 14.65
C PRO A 21 -7.69 6.89 15.59
N ASP A 22 -8.51 7.91 15.31
CA ASP A 22 -9.74 8.26 16.04
C ASP A 22 -10.98 7.47 15.58
N GLY A 23 -10.85 6.55 14.61
CA GLY A 23 -11.99 5.79 14.07
C GLY A 23 -12.89 6.60 13.13
N GLY A 24 -12.40 7.75 12.65
CA GLY A 24 -13.11 8.62 11.72
C GLY A 24 -13.19 8.11 10.28
N GLN A 25 -13.47 9.02 9.34
CA GLN A 25 -13.61 8.67 7.93
C GLN A 25 -12.24 8.38 7.28
N TRP A 26 -12.12 7.17 6.72
CA TRP A 26 -10.99 6.70 5.91
C TRP A 26 -10.56 7.69 4.84
N ARG A 27 -9.25 7.90 4.72
CA ARG A 27 -8.66 8.68 3.62
C ARG A 27 -8.21 7.76 2.50
N ARG A 28 -8.29 8.24 1.26
CA ARG A 28 -7.88 7.48 0.07
C ARG A 28 -6.81 8.24 -0.70
N ALA A 29 -5.71 7.58 -0.98
CA ALA A 29 -4.68 7.99 -1.93
C ALA A 29 -4.61 7.03 -3.12
N GLN A 30 -4.18 7.53 -4.27
CA GLN A 30 -3.82 6.69 -5.41
C GLN A 30 -2.31 6.64 -5.53
N LEU A 31 -1.72 5.46 -5.30
CA LEU A 31 -0.28 5.29 -5.32
C LEU A 31 0.15 4.32 -6.41
N GLN A 32 1.18 4.70 -7.16
CA GLN A 32 1.87 3.80 -8.07
C GLN A 32 2.83 2.92 -7.25
N LEU A 33 2.35 1.75 -6.82
CA LEU A 33 3.13 0.87 -5.95
C LEU A 33 4.48 0.44 -6.55
N GLY A 34 4.63 0.44 -7.87
CA GLY A 34 5.92 0.16 -8.50
C GLY A 34 6.96 1.29 -8.42
N ASN A 35 6.55 2.51 -8.07
CA ASN A 35 7.48 3.61 -7.74
C ASN A 35 7.90 3.61 -6.26
N VAL A 36 7.32 2.70 -5.48
CA VAL A 36 7.64 2.50 -4.07
C VAL A 36 8.45 1.20 -3.96
N HIS A 37 9.48 1.17 -3.12
CA HIS A 37 10.40 0.03 -3.06
C HIS A 37 10.16 -0.92 -1.89
N ASN A 38 9.41 -0.49 -0.87
CA ASN A 38 9.09 -1.29 0.32
C ASN A 38 7.97 -0.64 1.15
N PHE A 39 7.47 -1.36 2.16
CA PHE A 39 6.45 -0.89 3.09
C PHE A 39 6.85 0.39 3.85
N GLN A 40 8.12 0.53 4.27
CA GLN A 40 8.58 1.77 4.92
C GLN A 40 8.46 3.00 4.02
N GLN A 41 8.76 2.85 2.73
CA GLN A 41 8.63 3.96 1.77
C GLN A 41 7.15 4.24 1.45
N LEU A 42 6.31 3.21 1.39
CA LEU A 42 4.86 3.37 1.27
C LEU A 42 4.32 4.22 2.42
N LEU A 43 4.64 3.84 3.67
CA LEU A 43 4.20 4.55 4.87
C LEU A 43 4.74 5.98 4.92
N ARG A 44 6.00 6.21 4.52
CA ARG A 44 6.56 7.57 4.44
C ARG A 44 5.87 8.45 3.39
N GLN A 45 5.50 7.90 2.23
CA GLN A 45 4.73 8.67 1.25
C GLN A 45 3.35 9.03 1.78
N LEU A 46 2.64 8.07 2.37
CA LEU A 46 1.33 8.30 2.98
C LEU A 46 1.41 9.27 4.18
N GLN A 47 2.51 9.26 4.93
CA GLN A 47 2.75 10.23 5.99
C GLN A 47 2.97 11.65 5.43
N GLY A 48 3.66 11.78 4.30
CA GLY A 48 3.80 13.07 3.61
C GLY A 48 2.45 13.62 3.14
N GLU A 49 1.52 12.75 2.73
CA GLU A 49 0.18 13.11 2.27
C GLU A 49 -0.81 13.31 3.43
N PHE A 50 -0.71 12.48 4.48
CA PHE A 50 -1.61 12.43 5.63
C PHE A 50 -0.84 12.40 6.97
N PRO A 51 -0.08 13.46 7.33
CA PRO A 51 0.80 13.45 8.49
C PRO A 51 0.05 13.28 9.82
N HIS A 52 -1.22 13.69 9.87
CA HIS A 52 -2.07 13.57 11.06
C HIS A 52 -2.59 12.15 11.29
N LEU A 53 -2.62 11.30 10.25
CA LEU A 53 -3.10 9.93 10.37
C LEU A 53 -1.98 8.96 10.68
N LEU A 54 -0.78 9.22 10.15
CA LEU A 54 0.38 8.32 10.30
C LEU A 54 1.51 9.01 11.07
N PRO A 55 1.39 9.17 12.41
CA PRO A 55 2.42 9.79 13.21
C PRO A 55 3.70 8.94 13.25
N ASP A 56 4.85 9.61 13.21
CA ASP A 56 6.18 8.99 13.06
C ASP A 56 6.52 7.94 14.14
N ARG A 57 5.95 8.12 15.33
CA ARG A 57 6.20 7.26 16.50
C ARG A 57 5.40 5.95 16.49
N ASP A 58 4.37 5.83 15.64
CA ASP A 58 3.42 4.72 15.66
C ASP A 58 3.54 3.78 14.45
N MET A 59 4.62 3.88 13.66
CA MET A 59 4.85 2.99 12.52
C MET A 59 4.88 1.49 12.89
N LEU A 60 5.25 1.16 14.13
CA LEU A 60 5.24 -0.22 14.65
C LEU A 60 3.82 -0.74 14.94
N ARG A 61 2.85 0.17 15.08
CA ARG A 61 1.43 -0.14 15.34
C ARG A 61 0.60 -0.10 14.06
N ILE A 62 1.24 -0.06 12.90
CA ILE A 62 0.54 0.00 11.63
C ILE A 62 0.51 -1.39 10.99
N LYS A 63 -0.69 -1.83 10.64
CA LYS A 63 -0.91 -3.04 9.85
C LYS A 63 -1.24 -2.66 8.42
N VAL A 64 -0.64 -3.37 7.48
CA VAL A 64 -0.98 -3.26 6.06
C VAL A 64 -1.80 -4.48 5.68
N VAL A 65 -2.97 -4.26 5.10
CA VAL A 65 -3.84 -5.30 4.54
C VAL A 65 -4.02 -4.97 3.07
N TYR A 66 -4.11 -5.96 2.19
CA TYR A 66 -4.37 -5.72 0.78
C TYR A 66 -5.43 -6.68 0.25
N GLN A 67 -6.17 -6.20 -0.75
CA GLN A 67 -7.02 -7.04 -1.57
C GLN A 67 -6.20 -7.58 -2.73
N ASP A 68 -6.14 -8.89 -2.91
CA ASP A 68 -5.45 -9.52 -4.04
C ASP A 68 -6.29 -9.50 -5.33
N CYS A 69 -5.84 -10.22 -6.35
CA CYS A 69 -6.54 -10.33 -7.64
C CYS A 69 -7.84 -11.13 -7.60
N ASP A 70 -7.97 -12.04 -6.64
CA ASP A 70 -9.13 -12.90 -6.44
C ASP A 70 -10.20 -12.20 -5.58
N GLY A 71 -9.83 -11.08 -4.95
CA GLY A 71 -10.71 -10.25 -4.14
C GLY A 71 -10.59 -10.54 -2.65
N ASP A 72 -9.66 -11.40 -2.25
CA ASP A 72 -9.45 -11.78 -0.87
C ASP A 72 -8.64 -10.72 -0.13
N TRP A 73 -9.01 -10.47 1.14
CA TRP A 73 -8.31 -9.54 2.01
C TRP A 73 -7.23 -10.27 2.80
N VAL A 74 -5.97 -9.95 2.51
CA VAL A 74 -4.79 -10.60 3.08
C VAL A 74 -3.98 -9.58 3.88
N MET A 75 -3.56 -9.96 5.08
CA MET A 75 -2.64 -9.15 5.87
C MET A 75 -1.23 -9.28 5.30
N ALA A 76 -0.58 -8.16 4.99
CA ALA A 76 0.81 -8.15 4.58
C ALA A 76 1.70 -8.52 5.77
N LEU A 77 2.58 -9.49 5.58
CA LEU A 77 3.55 -9.87 6.60
C LEU A 77 4.73 -8.87 6.59
N PRO A 78 5.35 -8.57 7.76
CA PRO A 78 6.48 -7.65 7.83
C PRO A 78 7.67 -8.05 6.92
N ASP A 79 7.85 -9.36 6.74
CA ASP A 79 8.90 -9.99 5.92
C ASP A 79 8.43 -10.35 4.51
N GLN A 80 7.18 -10.03 4.14
CA GLN A 80 6.65 -10.29 2.82
C GLN A 80 7.50 -9.57 1.76
N ARG A 81 7.83 -10.29 0.69
CA ARG A 81 8.56 -9.71 -0.44
C ARG A 81 7.71 -8.63 -1.11
N TRP A 82 8.23 -7.41 -1.13
CA TRP A 82 7.57 -6.26 -1.74
C TRP A 82 7.13 -6.51 -3.18
N ARG A 83 7.97 -7.13 -4.01
CA ARG A 83 7.63 -7.47 -5.40
C ARG A 83 6.37 -8.33 -5.51
N ALA A 84 6.27 -9.37 -4.68
CA ALA A 84 5.10 -10.25 -4.67
C ALA A 84 3.84 -9.50 -4.23
N PHE A 85 3.96 -8.61 -3.24
CA PHE A 85 2.88 -7.73 -2.82
C PHE A 85 2.39 -6.82 -3.96
N VAL A 86 3.29 -6.13 -4.67
CA VAL A 86 2.93 -5.21 -5.76
C VAL A 86 2.27 -5.93 -6.94
N GLU A 87 2.65 -7.17 -7.21
CA GLU A 87 2.07 -7.95 -8.32
C GLU A 87 0.61 -8.32 -8.09
N VAL A 88 0.21 -8.55 -6.83
CA VAL A 88 -1.13 -9.04 -6.48
C VAL A 88 -2.04 -7.95 -5.91
N ALA A 89 -1.49 -6.94 -5.22
CA ALA A 89 -2.28 -5.96 -4.49
C ALA A 89 -3.04 -5.01 -5.42
N ARG A 90 -4.38 -5.00 -5.29
CA ARG A 90 -5.30 -4.11 -6.02
C ARG A 90 -5.81 -2.96 -5.18
N LYS A 91 -6.06 -3.23 -3.90
CA LYS A 91 -6.37 -2.22 -2.88
C LYS A 91 -5.50 -2.48 -1.68
N VAL A 92 -5.14 -1.42 -0.97
CA VAL A 92 -4.33 -1.51 0.25
C VAL A 92 -5.05 -0.75 1.35
N LEU A 93 -5.15 -1.33 2.53
CA LEU A 93 -5.61 -0.70 3.75
C LEU A 93 -4.41 -0.55 4.69
N VAL A 94 -4.33 0.60 5.34
CA VAL A 94 -3.35 0.92 6.38
C VAL A 94 -4.14 1.19 7.65
N CYS A 95 -4.06 0.25 8.60
CA CYS A 95 -4.84 0.24 9.83
C CYS A 95 -3.95 0.50 11.04
N HIS A 96 -4.52 1.09 12.08
CA HIS A 96 -3.86 1.22 13.37
C HIS A 96 -4.19 0.00 14.24
N THR A 97 -3.18 -0.56 14.91
CA THR A 97 -3.39 -1.53 15.98
C THR A 97 -3.65 -0.80 17.28
N PRO A 98 -4.63 -1.25 18.08
CA PRO A 98 -4.86 -0.71 19.41
C PRO A 98 -3.63 -0.80 20.32
#